data_AF-A0A9E5E5H0-F1
#
_entry.id   AF-A0A9E5E5H0-F1
#
_cell.length_a   1.000
_cell.length_b   1.000
_cell.length_c   1.000
_cell.angle_alpha   90.00
_cell.angle_beta   90.00
_cell.angle_gamma   90.00
#
_symmetry.space_group_name_H-M   'P 1'
#
loop_
_entity.id
_entity.type
_entity.pdbx_description
1 polymer ?
#
loop_
_entity_poly.entity_id
_entity_poly.type
_entity_poly.pdbx_seq_one_letter_code
_entity_poly.pdbx_strand_id
1 'polypeptide(L)' 'MRRTITRLKIAILGGDGIGPKVVAEGVKVLRAVEGMLSDIRFDLV' A
#
# COMPACT_ATOMS: atom_id res chain seq x y z
N MET A 1 14.35 -4.57 -21.75
CA MET A 1 14.45 -3.74 -20.53
C MET A 1 14.17 -4.61 -19.31
N ARG A 2 15.09 -4.75 -18.36
CA ARG A 2 14.80 -5.36 -17.05
C ARG A 2 14.19 -4.28 -16.16
N ARG A 3 12.91 -4.41 -15.80
CA ARG A 3 12.30 -3.60 -14.74
C ARG A 3 12.72 -4.18 -13.39
N THR A 4 13.36 -3.38 -12.57
CA THR A 4 13.72 -3.76 -11.19
C THR A 4 12.50 -3.58 -10.30
N ILE A 5 12.25 -4.53 -9.40
CA ILE A 5 11.15 -4.41 -8.43
C ILE A 5 11.52 -3.36 -7.39
N THR A 6 10.67 -2.36 -7.21
CA THR A 6 10.77 -1.35 -6.16
C THR A 6 9.94 -1.78 -4.95
N ARG A 7 10.57 -1.91 -3.78
CA ARG A 7 9.88 -2.20 -2.52
C ARG A 7 9.71 -0.92 -1.72
N LEU A 8 8.47 -0.64 -1.33
CA LEU A 8 8.09 0.55 -0.57
C LEU A 8 7.63 0.09 0.81
N LYS A 9 8.38 0.46 1.85
CA LYS A 9 8.01 0.20 3.25
C LYS A 9 7.22 1.38 3.79
N ILE A 10 5.99 1.14 4.23
CA ILE A 10 5.04 2.17 4.62
C ILE A 10 4.49 1.82 6.00
N ALA A 11 4.68 2.70 6.97
CA ALA A 11 4.04 2.58 8.27
C ALA A 11 2.58 3.06 8.19
N ILE A 12 1.64 2.22 8.61
CA ILE A 12 0.21 2.51 8.60
C ILE A 12 -0.23 2.96 9.99
N LEU A 13 -0.50 4.26 10.13
CA LEU A 13 -1.02 4.84 11.35
C LEU A 13 -2.53 5.04 11.21
N GLY A 14 -3.32 4.27 11.96
CA GLY A 14 -4.78 4.31 11.87
C GLY A 14 -5.40 5.63 12.30
N GLY A 15 -4.76 6.38 13.21
CA GLY A 15 -5.33 7.59 13.81
C GLY A 15 -6.60 7.31 14.63
N ASP A 16 -7.40 8.36 14.88
CA ASP A 16 -8.58 8.31 15.74
C ASP A 16 -9.89 8.57 14.98
N GLY A 17 -11.03 8.39 15.67
CA GLY A 17 -12.35 8.63 15.10
C GLY A 17 -12.64 7.70 13.92
N ILE A 18 -12.84 8.27 12.73
CA ILE A 18 -13.04 7.49 11.50
C ILE A 18 -11.73 7.04 10.83
N GLY A 19 -10.57 7.50 11.33
CA GLY A 19 -9.25 7.25 10.76
C GLY A 19 -9.00 5.78 10.43
N PRO A 20 -9.17 4.83 11.38
CA PRO A 20 -8.90 3.41 11.12
C PRO A 20 -9.73 2.83 9.98
N LYS A 21 -10.98 3.28 9.82
CA LYS A 21 -11.88 2.82 8.75
C LYS A 21 -11.46 3.37 7.38
N VAL A 22 -11.09 4.65 7.32
CA VAL A 22 -10.64 5.29 6.07
C VAL A 22 -9.29 4.71 5.62
N VAL A 23 -8.37 4.50 6.57
CA VAL A 23 -7.06 3.89 6.31
C VAL A 23 -7.21 2.47 5.77
N ALA A 24 -8.15 1.68 6.31
CA ALA A 24 -8.45 0.35 5.78
C ALA A 24 -8.87 0.37 4.30
N GLU A 25 -9.67 1.35 3.87
CA GLU A 25 -10.01 1.51 2.45
C GLU A 25 -8.78 1.93 1.62
N GLY A 26 -7.93 2.81 2.14
CA GLY A 26 -6.67 3.16 1.50
C GLY A 26 -5.75 1.95 1.27
N VAL A 27 -5.65 1.05 2.25
CA VAL A 27 -4.89 -0.21 2.13
C VAL A 27 -5.47 -1.10 1.02
N LYS A 28 -6.80 -1.17 0.86
CA LYS A 28 -7.42 -1.93 -0.24
C LYS A 28 -7.00 -1.36 -1.61
N VAL A 29 -6.97 -0.04 -1.75
CA VAL A 29 -6.52 0.61 -2.99
C VAL A 29 -5.05 0.29 -3.27
N LEU A 30 -4.17 0.36 -2.26
CA LEU A 30 -2.76 -0.01 -2.42
C LEU A 30 -2.59 -1.45 -2.89
N ARG A 31 -3.36 -2.40 -2.35
CA ARG A 31 -3.33 -3.80 -2.78
C ARG A 31 -3.87 -3.99 -4.19
N ALA A 32 -4.92 -3.26 -4.57
CA ALA A 32 -5.43 -3.29 -5.94
C ALA A 32 -4.37 -2.79 -6.95
N VAL A 33 -3.71 -1.67 -6.65
CA VAL A 33 -2.66 -1.09 -7.49
C VAL A 33 -1.42 -2.01 -7.55
N GLU A 34 -1.03 -2.63 -6.45
CA GLU A 34 0.06 -3.63 -6.42
C GLU A 34 -0.21 -4.81 -7.37
N GLY A 35 -1.48 -5.22 -7.52
CA GLY A 35 -1.86 -6.26 -8.49
C GLY A 35 -1.80 -5.79 -9.96
N MET A 36 -1.86 -4.49 -10.22
CA MET A 36 -1.85 -3.90 -11.56
C MET A 36 -0.43 -3.55 -12.04
N LEU A 37 0.51 -3.32 -11.12
CA LEU A 37 1.88 -2.90 -11.41
C LEU A 37 2.87 -4.05 -11.23
N SER A 38 3.67 -4.33 -12.26
CA SER A 38 4.61 -5.47 -12.26
C SER A 38 5.91 -5.21 -11.48
N ASP A 39 6.21 -3.95 -11.19
CA ASP A 39 7.47 -3.45 -10.65
C ASP A 39 7.34 -2.78 -9.27
N ILE A 40 6.17 -2.82 -8.64
CA ILE A 40 5.93 -2.25 -7.31
C ILE A 40 5.53 -3.33 -6.30
N ARG A 41 6.09 -3.25 -5.10
CA ARG A 41 5.68 -4.05 -3.93
C ARG A 41 5.57 -3.18 -2.68
N PHE A 42 4.50 -3.37 -1.89
CA PHE A 42 4.25 -2.67 -0.64
C PHE A 42 4.46 -3.59 0.57
N ASP A 43 5.38 -3.17 1.45
CA ASP A 43 5.57 -3.70 2.80
C ASP A 43 4.87 -2.76 3.79
N LEU A 44 3.67 -3.13 4.23
CA LEU A 44 2.85 -2.32 5.12
C LEU A 44 3.09 -2.79 6.55
N VAL A 45 3.53 -1.88 7.42
CA VAL A 45 3.89 -2.15 8.82
C VAL A 45 3.08 -1.33 9.81
#